data_AF-A0A2V6TZ09-F1
#
_entry.id   AF-A0A2V6TZ09-F1
#
_cell.length_a   1.000
_cell.length_b   1.000
_cell.length_c   1.000
_cell.angle_alpha   90.00
_cell.angle_beta   90.00
_cell.angle_gamma   90.00
#
_symmetry.space_group_name_H-M   'P 1'
#
loop_
_entity.id
_entity.type
_entity.pdbx_description
1 polymer ?
#
loop_
_entity_poly.entity_id
_entity_poly.type
_entity_poly.pdbx_seq_one_letter_code
_entity_poly.pdbx_strand_id
1 'polypeptide(L)' 'MTVKITTRPNGPYLIEGECELIDPTGATINTTGQARIALCRCGGSSNKPMCDGTHNKISFQAAEAAKK' A
#
# COMPACT_ATOMS: atom_id res chain seq x y z
N MET A 1 -1.18 5.12 19.56
CA MET A 1 -1.88 5.41 18.30
C MET A 1 -1.71 4.20 17.40
N THR A 2 -2.80 3.51 17.09
CA THR A 2 -2.74 2.21 16.38
C THR A 2 -2.93 2.45 14.90
N VAL A 3 -1.94 2.11 14.08
CA VAL A 3 -2.06 2.15 12.62
C VAL A 3 -2.73 0.86 12.17
N LYS A 4 -3.81 0.96 11.39
CA LYS A 4 -4.53 -0.21 10.88
C LYS A 4 -4.03 -0.51 9.47
N ILE A 5 -3.38 -1.65 9.31
CA ILE A 5 -2.91 -2.13 8.00
C ILE A 5 -3.81 -3.29 7.56
N THR A 6 -4.48 -3.13 6.43
CA THR A 6 -5.40 -4.11 5.84
C THR A 6 -4.84 -4.61 4.52
N THR A 7 -4.66 -5.92 4.38
CA THR A 7 -4.30 -6.57 3.11
C THR A 7 -5.56 -6.87 2.31
N ARG A 8 -5.78 -6.22 1.16
CA ARG A 8 -6.89 -6.60 0.28
C ARG A 8 -6.54 -7.84 -0.54
N PRO A 9 -7.46 -8.81 -0.73
CA PRO A 9 -7.24 -9.92 -1.67
C PRO A 9 -6.85 -9.38 -3.04
N ASN A 10 -5.77 -9.91 -3.64
CA ASN A 10 -5.27 -9.49 -4.95
C ASN A 10 -5.01 -7.97 -5.10
N GLY A 11 -4.93 -7.25 -3.98
CA GLY A 11 -4.89 -5.80 -3.96
C GLY A 11 -3.72 -5.21 -3.17
N PRO A 12 -3.73 -3.87 -3.01
CA PRO A 12 -2.73 -3.13 -2.24
C PRO A 12 -2.86 -3.33 -0.72
N TYR A 13 -1.86 -2.82 0.01
CA TYR A 13 -1.98 -2.60 1.44
C TYR A 13 -2.74 -1.30 1.69
N LEU A 14 -3.81 -1.35 2.47
CA LEU A 14 -4.50 -0.17 2.97
C LEU A 14 -4.00 0.17 4.35
N ILE A 15 -3.50 1.37 4.51
CA ILE A 15 -3.05 1.91 5.79
C ILE A 15 -4.04 2.98 6.19
N GLU A 16 -4.68 2.80 7.34
CA GLU A 16 -5.59 3.77 7.94
C GLU A 16 -4.97 4.28 9.25
N GLY A 17 -4.86 5.60 9.38
CA GLY A 17 -4.25 6.27 10.53
C GLY A 17 -3.02 7.11 10.16
N GLU A 18 -2.59 7.93 11.10
CA GLU A 18 -1.41 8.78 10.95
C GLU A 18 -0.15 7.91 10.93
N CYS A 19 0.56 7.93 9.81
CA CYS A 19 1.82 7.23 9.62
C CYS A 19 2.75 8.03 8.71
N GLU A 20 4.04 7.96 9.02
CA GLU A 20 5.10 8.52 8.19
C GLU A 20 5.56 7.46 7.20
N LEU A 21 5.61 7.83 5.92
CA LEU A 21 6.09 6.94 4.88
C LEU A 21 7.49 7.39 4.46
N ILE A 22 8.49 6.55 4.71
CA ILE A 22 9.90 6.86 4.47
C ILE A 22 10.40 5.97 3.34
N ASP A 23 10.99 6.57 2.32
CA ASP A 23 11.62 5.87 1.20
C ASP A 23 13.00 5.33 1.61
N PRO A 24 13.57 4.29 0.96
CA PRO A 24 14.95 3.82 1.22
C PRO A 24 16.04 4.89 1.17
N THR A 25 15.78 6.03 0.51
CA THR A 25 16.69 7.19 0.47
C THR A 25 16.60 8.09 1.72
N GLY A 26 15.68 7.81 2.64
CA GLY A 26 15.37 8.64 3.80
C GLY A 26 14.41 9.79 3.50
N ALA A 27 13.90 9.92 2.27
CA ALA A 27 12.91 10.92 1.91
C ALA A 27 11.53 10.56 2.50
N THR A 28 10.93 11.50 3.23
CA THR A 28 9.55 11.36 3.71
C THR A 28 8.57 11.68 2.59
N ILE A 29 7.74 10.71 2.23
CA ILE A 29 6.64 10.92 1.31
C ILE A 29 5.51 11.58 2.08
N ASN A 30 5.10 12.77 1.63
CA ASN A 30 4.02 13.52 2.24
C ASN A 30 2.69 12.78 2.07
N THR A 31 2.34 11.99 3.08
CA THR A 31 1.03 11.37 3.27
C THR A 31 0.14 12.20 4.20
N THR A 32 0.63 13.37 4.62
CA THR A 32 -0.02 14.31 5.54
C THR A 32 -1.41 14.69 5.01
N GLY A 33 -2.46 14.30 5.75
CA GLY A 33 -3.86 14.56 5.40
C GLY A 33 -4.60 13.40 4.72
N GLN A 34 -3.91 12.31 4.38
CA GLN A 34 -4.57 11.11 3.86
C GLN A 34 -4.99 10.20 5.01
N ALA A 35 -6.29 10.18 5.32
CA ALA A 35 -6.86 9.23 6.28
C ALA A 35 -6.64 7.76 5.89
N ARG A 36 -6.39 7.52 4.59
CA ARG A 36 -6.17 6.20 4.00
C ARG A 36 -5.11 6.27 2.90
N ILE A 37 -4.10 5.40 2.99
CA ILE A 37 -3.02 5.27 2.00
C ILE A 37 -3.09 3.87 1.40
N ALA A 38 -2.94 3.77 0.07
CA ALA A 38 -2.92 2.49 -0.63
C ALA A 38 -1.52 2.22 -1.19
N LEU A 39 -0.78 1.29 -0.59
CA LEU A 39 0.57 0.91 -1.05
C LEU A 39 0.54 -0.24 -2.04
N CYS A 40 1.35 -0.12 -3.08
CA CYS A 40 1.51 -1.17 -4.06
C CYS A 40 2.07 -2.44 -3.42
N ARG A 41 1.32 -3.55 -3.57
CA ARG A 41 1.78 -4.90 -3.21
C ARG A 41 2.19 -5.72 -4.42
N CYS A 42 1.73 -5.35 -5.62
CA CYS A 42 1.86 -6.16 -6.83
C CYS A 42 3.17 -5.93 -7.61
N GLY A 43 3.98 -4.95 -7.26
CA GLY A 43 5.21 -4.58 -8.00
C GLY A 43 4.97 -3.89 -9.36
N GLY A 44 3.76 -3.96 -9.92
CA GLY A 44 3.42 -3.39 -11.23
C GLY A 44 3.12 -1.89 -11.25
N SER A 45 2.93 -1.22 -10.10
CA SER A 45 2.55 0.19 -10.08
C SER A 45 3.59 1.09 -10.78
N SER A 46 3.13 2.03 -11.59
CA SER A 46 3.98 3.10 -12.16
C SER A 46 4.23 4.24 -11.16
N ASN A 47 3.41 4.35 -10.12
CA ASN A 47 3.49 5.39 -9.09
C ASN A 47 3.97 4.82 -7.75
N LYS A 48 5.04 4.01 -7.76
CA LYS A 48 5.58 3.40 -6.54
C LYS A 48 6.03 4.50 -5.57
N PRO A 49 5.81 4.33 -4.25
CA PRO A 49 5.27 3.15 -3.55
C PRO A 49 3.74 3.04 -3.51
N MET A 50 3.01 3.98 -4.10
CA MET A 50 1.54 4.01 -4.12
C MET A 50 0.94 3.03 -5.13
N CYS A 51 -0.30 2.61 -4.88
CA CYS A 51 -1.07 1.79 -5.79
C CYS A 51 -1.82 2.64 -6.84
N ASP A 52 -1.51 2.45 -8.12
CA ASP A 52 -2.21 3.07 -9.27
C ASP A 52 -3.41 2.24 -9.79
N GLY A 53 -3.58 1.01 -9.30
CA GLY A 53 -4.59 0.08 -9.84
C GLY A 53 -4.05 -0.88 -10.89
N THR A 54 -2.75 -0.82 -11.21
CA THR A 54 -2.08 -1.78 -12.11
C THR A 54 -2.27 -3.23 -11.69
N HIS A 55 -2.47 -3.53 -10.40
CA HIS A 55 -2.75 -4.88 -9.88
C HIS A 55 -3.92 -5.57 -10.59
N ASN A 56 -4.96 -4.82 -10.99
CA ASN A 56 -6.07 -5.36 -11.77
C ASN A 56 -5.67 -5.68 -13.21
N LYS A 57 -4.83 -4.83 -13.82
CA LYS A 57 -4.37 -4.99 -15.21
C LYS A 57 -3.46 -6.21 -15.37
N ILE A 58 -2.62 -6.47 -14.38
CA ILE A 58 -1.68 -7.62 -14.40
C ILE A 58 -2.27 -8.89 -13.76
N SER A 59 -3.56 -8.88 -13.40
CA SER A 59 -4.21 -9.99 -12.70
C SER A 59 -3.38 -10.48 -11.50
N PHE A 60 -2.92 -9.55 -10.67
CA PHE A 60 -2.06 -9.87 -9.53
C PHE A 60 -2.75 -10.86 -8.60
N GLN A 61 -2.15 -12.03 -8.43
CA GLN A 61 -2.61 -13.03 -7.48
C GLN A 61 -1.75 -12.97 -6.22
N ALA A 62 -2.39 -12.65 -5.10
CA ALA A 62 -1.77 -12.74 -3.80
C ALA A 62 -2.55 -13.71 -2.92
N ALA A 63 -1.91 -14.17 -1.86
CA ALA A 63 -2.57 -15.01 -0.86
C ALA A 63 -3.88 -14.33 -0.39
N GLU A 64 -4.96 -15.12 -0.40
CA GLU A 64 -6.32 -14.70 0.01
C GLU A 64 -6.35 -14.22 1.46
N ALA A 65 -5.46 -14.76 2.31
CA ALA A 65 -5.28 -14.38 3.69
C ALA A 65 -3.79 -14.32 4.08
N ALA A 66 -3.46 -13.42 4.99
CA ALA A 66 -2.18 -13.46 5.69
C ALA A 66 -2.12 -14.77 6.52
N LYS A 67 -1.06 -15.57 6.32
CA LYS A 67 -0.79 -16.72 7.20
C LYS A 67 -0.42 -16.20 8.59
N LYS A 68 -1.10 -16.71 9.61
CA LYS A 68 -0.78 -16.47 11.02
C LYS A 68 0.36 -17.37 11.47
#